data_AF-A0A8J7WIW0-F1
#
_entry.id   AF-A0A8J7WIW0-F1
#
_cell.length_a   1.000
_cell.length_b   1.000
_cell.length_c   1.000
_cell.angle_alpha   90.00
_cell.angle_beta   90.00
_cell.angle_gamma   90.00
#
_symmetry.space_group_name_H-M   'P 1'
#
loop_
_entity.id
_entity.type
_entity.pdbx_description
1 polymer ?
#
loop_
_entity_poly.entity_id
_entity_poly.type
_entity_poly.pdbx_seq_one_letter_code
_entity_poly.pdbx_strand_id
1 'polypeptide(L)'
;MRSKLVLHAVDSHTEGMPTRVITGGVGVIPGATMSERRAHFMANLDHLRTLLMYEPRGHGAMSGAILQPPTRPDADVGVLFIEVSGCLPMCGHGTIGVATVLVETGMVPVTEPVTTIRLDTPAGLVTARVAVRDGAAEAVTLGMVPSFAVGLDRKALLPDGRTVAYDLAYGGNFYAIVPLERFGLPFDRAAKNEILAAALALMDAINEQQRPVHPLDPTISGCHHVYLIAPGATSRHSRHAMAIHPGWFDRSPCGTGTAARMAQLHARGELPLHRDFVNESFIGSRFTGRLTGTTEVGSAQHAAVSAVLPSITGRAWITGTAQYLLDPTDPYPAGFLL
;
A
#
# COMPACT_ATOMS: atom_id res chain seq x y z
N MET A 1 -15.42 30.17 16.74
CA MET A 1 -15.33 28.74 16.35
C MET A 1 -15.40 27.92 17.63
N ARG A 2 -16.36 27.00 17.80
CA ARG A 2 -16.52 26.16 19.03
C ARG A 2 -15.76 24.82 18.94
N SER A 3 -15.14 24.55 17.80
CA SER A 3 -14.43 23.31 17.53
C SER A 3 -13.28 23.12 18.52
N LYS A 4 -13.22 21.92 19.12
CA LYS A 4 -12.18 21.55 20.09
C LYS A 4 -10.91 21.00 19.42
N LEU A 5 -10.99 20.70 18.13
CA LEU A 5 -9.88 20.20 17.31
C LEU A 5 -10.04 20.73 15.88
N VAL A 6 -8.91 21.13 15.28
CA VAL A 6 -8.80 21.54 13.88
C VAL A 6 -7.56 20.87 13.30
N LEU A 7 -7.73 20.12 12.22
CA LEU A 7 -6.67 19.38 11.53
C LEU A 7 -6.55 19.89 10.11
N HIS A 8 -5.33 20.22 9.67
CA HIS A 8 -5.07 20.71 8.33
C HIS A 8 -4.61 19.55 7.44
N ALA A 9 -5.12 19.49 6.22
CA ALA A 9 -4.74 18.47 5.27
C ALA A 9 -4.54 19.00 3.85
N VAL A 10 -3.70 18.28 3.12
CA VAL A 10 -3.63 18.31 1.66
C VAL A 10 -4.09 16.93 1.18
N ASP A 11 -5.25 16.90 0.51
CA ASP A 11 -5.79 15.67 -0.04
C ASP A 11 -5.20 15.45 -1.44
N SER A 12 -4.79 14.22 -1.71
CA SER A 12 -4.29 13.78 -3.00
C SER A 12 -4.91 12.45 -3.40
N HIS A 13 -4.70 12.03 -4.65
CA HIS A 13 -4.89 10.64 -5.04
C HIS A 13 -3.70 10.13 -5.84
N THR A 14 -3.31 8.88 -5.57
CA THR A 14 -2.30 8.15 -6.34
C THR A 14 -3.02 7.18 -7.26
N GLU A 15 -3.09 7.51 -8.55
CA GLU A 15 -3.70 6.65 -9.57
C GLU A 15 -5.14 6.18 -9.20
N GLY A 16 -5.86 6.99 -8.42
CA GLY A 16 -7.25 6.77 -7.99
C GLY A 16 -7.42 6.37 -6.52
N MET A 17 -6.36 5.97 -5.82
CA MET A 17 -6.41 5.77 -4.37
C MET A 17 -6.19 7.08 -3.61
N PRO A 18 -7.09 7.45 -2.68
CA PRO A 18 -6.94 8.69 -1.93
C PRO A 18 -5.77 8.61 -0.96
N THR A 19 -5.16 9.76 -0.69
CA THR A 19 -4.18 9.95 0.38
C THR A 19 -4.39 11.33 0.98
N ARG A 20 -4.97 11.35 2.18
CA ARG A 20 -5.12 12.55 3.01
C ARG A 20 -3.85 12.80 3.82
N VAL A 21 -3.07 13.81 3.43
CA VAL A 21 -1.83 14.17 4.13
C VAL A 21 -2.13 15.23 5.18
N ILE A 22 -2.08 14.85 6.45
CA ILE A 22 -2.27 15.75 7.60
C ILE A 22 -0.96 16.52 7.83
N THR A 23 -1.05 17.84 7.64
CA THR A 23 0.09 18.77 7.67
C THR A 23 0.09 19.66 8.90
N GLY A 24 -0.98 19.66 9.69
CA GLY A 24 -1.07 20.44 10.92
C GLY A 24 -2.23 20.04 11.83
N GLY A 25 -2.17 20.47 13.10
CA GLY A 25 -3.18 20.19 14.12
C GLY A 25 -2.93 18.92 14.95
N VAL A 26 -1.92 18.12 14.60
CA VAL A 26 -1.44 17.00 15.41
C VAL A 26 -0.07 17.36 15.99
N GLY A 27 0.08 17.25 17.31
CA GLY A 27 1.37 17.46 17.97
C GLY A 27 2.40 16.40 17.63
N VAL A 28 3.62 16.54 18.15
CA VAL A 28 4.64 15.48 18.04
C VAL A 28 4.18 14.27 18.84
N ILE A 29 4.04 13.14 18.16
CA ILE A 29 3.62 11.88 18.77
C ILE A 29 4.78 11.35 19.65
N PRO A 30 4.52 10.94 20.90
CA PRO A 30 5.55 10.34 21.76
C PRO A 30 6.16 9.06 21.16
N GLY A 31 7.49 8.94 21.26
CA GLY A 31 8.27 7.79 20.80
C GLY A 31 9.62 8.23 20.22
N ALA A 32 10.67 7.46 20.52
CA ALA A 32 12.04 7.73 20.06
C ALA A 32 12.25 7.28 18.59
N THR A 33 11.41 6.36 18.10
CA THR A 33 11.41 5.91 16.70
C THR A 33 10.02 6.06 16.10
N MET A 34 9.91 6.11 14.76
CA MET A 34 8.60 6.10 14.10
C MET A 34 7.77 4.84 14.39
N SER A 35 8.42 3.71 14.68
CA SER A 35 7.74 2.48 15.12
C SER A 35 7.13 2.64 16.53
N GLU A 36 7.86 3.22 17.47
CA GLU A 36 7.33 3.54 18.80
C GLU A 36 6.22 4.58 18.73
N ARG A 37 6.34 5.60 17.88
CA ARG A 37 5.27 6.58 17.63
C ARG A 37 4.03 5.92 17.07
N ARG A 38 4.17 4.96 16.16
CA ARG A 38 3.05 4.16 15.66
C ARG A 38 2.37 3.39 16.79
N ALA A 39 3.15 2.70 17.63
CA ALA A 39 2.60 1.95 18.77
C ALA A 39 1.86 2.88 19.74
N HIS A 40 2.44 4.04 20.07
CA HIS A 40 1.79 5.05 20.90
C HIS A 40 0.49 5.59 20.27
N PHE A 41 0.53 5.89 18.96
CA PHE A 41 -0.65 6.37 18.23
C PHE A 41 -1.79 5.36 18.28
N MET A 42 -1.51 4.08 18.01
CA MET A 42 -2.52 3.02 18.07
C MET A 42 -3.11 2.85 19.48
N ALA A 43 -2.29 2.99 20.52
CA ALA A 43 -2.74 2.81 21.89
C ALA A 43 -3.51 4.03 22.45
N ASN A 44 -3.19 5.26 22.01
CA ASN A 44 -3.65 6.47 22.69
C ASN A 44 -4.37 7.48 21.77
N LEU A 45 -4.14 7.41 20.46
CA LEU A 45 -4.55 8.45 19.49
C LEU A 45 -5.39 7.90 18.33
N ASP A 46 -5.88 6.66 18.39
CA ASP A 46 -6.64 6.05 17.30
C ASP A 46 -7.95 6.81 16.97
N HIS A 47 -8.46 7.59 17.91
CA HIS A 47 -9.57 8.51 17.70
C HIS A 47 -9.32 9.54 16.57
N LEU A 48 -8.06 9.89 16.30
CA LEU A 48 -7.71 10.76 15.16
C LEU A 48 -7.86 10.02 13.83
N ARG A 49 -7.45 8.74 13.79
CA ARG A 49 -7.61 7.91 12.60
C ARG A 49 -9.09 7.72 12.28
N THR A 50 -9.90 7.30 13.24
CA THR A 50 -11.33 7.06 13.01
C THR A 50 -12.03 8.35 12.58
N LEU A 51 -11.78 9.47 13.27
CA LEU A 51 -12.29 10.80 12.89
C LEU A 51 -11.96 11.18 11.43
N LEU A 52 -10.73 10.91 10.97
CA LEU A 52 -10.25 11.34 9.66
C LEU A 52 -10.61 10.38 8.52
N MET A 53 -10.66 9.08 8.80
CA MET A 53 -10.79 8.03 7.79
C MET A 53 -12.23 7.57 7.59
N TYR A 54 -13.06 7.60 8.64
CA TYR A 54 -14.45 7.13 8.58
C TYR A 54 -15.41 8.22 8.10
N GLU A 55 -16.60 7.82 7.67
CA GLU A 55 -17.67 8.78 7.36
C GLU A 55 -18.05 9.57 8.62
N PRO A 56 -18.40 10.87 8.53
CA PRO A 56 -18.70 11.65 7.31
C PRO A 56 -17.48 12.39 6.72
N ARG A 57 -16.30 12.28 7.33
CA ARG A 57 -15.10 13.05 6.92
C ARG A 57 -14.25 12.30 5.90
N GLY A 58 -14.26 10.97 5.97
CA GLY A 58 -13.68 10.06 4.99
C GLY A 58 -14.74 9.16 4.38
N HIS A 59 -14.36 7.91 4.10
CA HIS A 59 -15.23 6.87 3.53
C HIS A 59 -14.53 5.51 3.66
N GLY A 60 -15.22 4.40 3.38
CA GLY A 60 -14.72 3.02 3.55
C GLY A 60 -13.48 2.60 2.74
N ALA A 61 -12.79 3.53 2.07
CA ALA A 61 -11.53 3.28 1.37
C ALA A 61 -10.53 4.43 1.55
N MET A 62 -10.72 5.28 2.57
CA MET A 62 -9.83 6.40 2.84
C MET A 62 -8.49 5.90 3.38
N SER A 63 -7.42 6.52 2.87
CA SER A 63 -6.06 6.34 3.35
C SER A 63 -5.45 7.72 3.58
N GLY A 64 -4.50 7.81 4.51
CA GLY A 64 -3.92 9.06 4.91
C GLY A 64 -2.54 8.89 5.55
N ALA A 65 -1.91 10.02 5.80
CA ALA A 65 -0.60 10.10 6.41
C ALA A 65 -0.55 11.29 7.34
N ILE A 66 0.02 11.13 8.53
CA ILE A 66 0.30 12.22 9.46
C ILE A 66 1.77 12.56 9.37
N LEU A 67 2.09 13.78 8.95
CA LEU A 67 3.46 14.27 8.93
C LEU A 67 3.94 14.54 10.37
N GLN A 68 5.19 14.19 10.62
CA GLN A 68 5.86 14.32 11.91
C GLN A 68 7.30 14.79 11.69
N PRO A 69 7.94 15.41 12.69
CA PRO A 69 9.39 15.58 12.64
C PRO A 69 10.07 14.20 12.51
N PRO A 70 11.14 14.06 11.70
CA PRO A 70 11.86 12.80 11.61
C PRO A 70 12.47 12.41 12.97
N THR A 71 12.58 11.12 13.24
CA THR A 71 13.22 10.56 14.45
C THR A 71 14.70 10.22 14.25
N ARG A 72 15.19 10.36 13.01
CA ARG A 72 16.56 10.04 12.59
C ARG A 72 17.18 11.20 11.79
N PRO A 73 18.49 11.44 11.93
CA PRO A 73 19.15 12.61 11.32
C PRO A 73 19.33 12.50 9.80
N ASP A 74 19.23 11.30 9.25
CA ASP A 74 19.33 11.02 7.81
C ASP A 74 17.95 10.96 7.12
N ALA A 75 16.88 11.44 7.76
CA ALA A 75 15.56 11.58 7.16
C ALA A 75 15.12 13.04 7.11
N ASP A 76 14.31 13.37 6.11
CA ASP A 76 13.82 14.72 5.86
C ASP A 76 12.46 14.95 6.55
N VAL A 77 11.56 13.94 6.54
CA VAL A 77 10.20 14.02 7.10
C VAL A 77 9.79 12.69 7.72
N GLY A 78 9.17 12.71 8.90
CA GLY A 78 8.51 11.55 9.50
C GLY A 78 7.09 11.35 8.99
N VAL A 79 6.69 10.12 8.72
CA VAL A 79 5.37 9.79 8.15
C VAL A 79 4.73 8.62 8.88
N LEU A 80 3.53 8.84 9.42
CA LEU A 80 2.70 7.78 10.00
C LEU A 80 1.48 7.52 9.10
N PHE A 81 1.32 6.31 8.58
CA PHE A 81 0.21 5.97 7.69
C PHE A 81 -1.03 5.51 8.47
N ILE A 82 -2.18 6.11 8.17
CA ILE A 82 -3.47 5.82 8.79
C ILE A 82 -4.49 5.46 7.71
N GLU A 83 -5.27 4.42 7.94
CA GLU A 83 -6.29 3.94 7.01
C GLU A 83 -7.57 3.55 7.75
N VAL A 84 -8.62 3.27 6.98
CA VAL A 84 -9.85 2.67 7.51
C VAL A 84 -9.55 1.36 8.27
N SER A 85 -8.58 0.58 7.78
CA SER A 85 -8.18 -0.72 8.33
C SER A 85 -7.27 -0.63 9.57
N GLY A 86 -6.66 0.52 9.85
CA GLY A 86 -5.75 0.70 10.98
C GLY A 86 -4.57 1.61 10.67
N CYS A 87 -3.47 1.46 11.41
CA CYS A 87 -2.25 2.24 11.23
C CYS A 87 -1.18 1.36 10.59
N LEU A 88 -0.72 1.67 9.38
CA LEU A 88 0.19 0.82 8.62
C LEU A 88 1.65 1.20 8.87
N PRO A 89 2.59 0.23 8.88
CA PRO A 89 4.00 0.54 9.00
C PRO A 89 4.59 1.20 7.74
N MET A 90 4.01 0.91 6.56
CA MET A 90 4.33 1.55 5.28
C MET A 90 3.12 1.43 4.34
N CYS A 91 2.95 2.40 3.44
CA CYS A 91 1.93 2.37 2.39
C CYS A 91 2.51 2.89 1.07
N GLY A 92 2.51 2.06 0.01
CA GLY A 92 3.17 2.39 -1.26
C GLY A 92 2.53 3.58 -1.98
N HIS A 93 1.20 3.53 -2.22
CA HIS A 93 0.49 4.62 -2.87
C HIS A 93 0.46 5.88 -1.97
N GLY A 94 0.33 5.69 -0.66
CA GLY A 94 0.37 6.78 0.32
C GLY A 94 1.73 7.49 0.34
N THR A 95 2.83 6.75 0.18
CA THR A 95 4.18 7.32 0.08
C THR A 95 4.33 8.16 -1.20
N ILE A 96 3.79 7.69 -2.34
CA ILE A 96 3.77 8.46 -3.59
C ILE A 96 2.96 9.75 -3.41
N GLY A 97 1.79 9.66 -2.78
CA GLY A 97 0.93 10.81 -2.48
C GLY A 97 1.63 11.83 -1.57
N VAL A 98 2.24 11.37 -0.48
CA VAL A 98 3.02 12.22 0.44
C VAL A 98 4.18 12.90 -0.28
N ALA A 99 5.00 12.17 -1.03
CA ALA A 99 6.14 12.75 -1.74
C ALA A 99 5.69 13.81 -2.77
N THR A 100 4.58 13.56 -3.46
CA THR A 100 3.98 14.52 -4.39
C THR A 100 3.50 15.77 -3.64
N VAL A 101 2.76 15.61 -2.54
CA VAL A 101 2.31 16.73 -1.69
C VAL A 101 3.49 17.55 -1.19
N LEU A 102 4.56 16.91 -0.71
CA LEU A 102 5.73 17.61 -0.17
C LEU A 102 6.41 18.49 -1.23
N VAL A 103 6.54 18.01 -2.46
CA VAL A 103 7.12 18.77 -3.59
C VAL A 103 6.18 19.90 -4.02
N GLU A 104 4.94 19.56 -4.37
CA GLU A 104 3.95 20.49 -4.94
C GLU A 104 3.57 21.64 -3.99
N THR A 105 3.68 21.42 -2.67
CA THR A 105 3.40 22.45 -1.66
C THR A 105 4.66 23.17 -1.17
N GLY A 106 5.85 22.82 -1.66
CA GLY A 106 7.10 23.42 -1.25
C GLY A 106 7.49 23.12 0.20
N MET A 107 6.97 22.05 0.81
CA MET A 107 7.31 21.64 2.18
C MET A 107 8.71 21.03 2.29
N VAL A 108 9.32 20.70 1.15
CA VAL A 108 10.73 20.28 1.06
C VAL A 108 11.45 21.10 -0.02
N PRO A 109 12.78 21.25 0.07
CA PRO A 109 13.56 21.83 -1.03
C PRO A 109 13.38 21.01 -2.31
N VAL A 110 12.99 21.68 -3.39
CA VAL A 110 12.76 21.05 -4.70
C VAL A 110 14.02 21.21 -5.56
N THR A 111 14.52 20.09 -6.07
CA THR A 111 15.68 20.00 -6.98
C THR A 111 15.28 19.27 -8.26
N GLU A 112 15.59 19.85 -9.42
CA GLU A 112 15.36 19.24 -10.74
C GLU A 112 16.63 18.59 -11.30
N PRO A 113 16.52 17.52 -12.12
CA PRO A 113 15.28 16.89 -12.58
C PRO A 113 14.70 15.86 -11.59
N VAL A 114 15.39 15.60 -10.48
CA VAL A 114 14.96 14.63 -9.47
C VAL A 114 15.15 15.19 -8.07
N THR A 115 14.05 15.32 -7.34
CA THR A 115 14.05 15.60 -5.89
C THR A 115 14.07 14.28 -5.14
N THR A 116 15.02 14.10 -4.23
CA THR A 116 15.10 12.91 -3.37
C THR A 116 14.61 13.26 -1.98
N ILE A 117 13.58 12.55 -1.49
CA ILE A 117 12.99 12.73 -0.17
C ILE A 117 13.17 11.44 0.62
N ARG A 118 13.79 11.54 1.79
CA ARG A 118 14.04 10.44 2.72
C ARG A 118 12.98 10.49 3.82
N LEU A 119 12.01 9.59 3.73
CA LEU A 119 10.87 9.52 4.63
C LEU A 119 11.17 8.55 5.77
N ASP A 120 11.08 9.02 7.01
CA ASP A 120 11.17 8.20 8.20
C ASP A 120 9.80 7.57 8.49
N THR A 121 9.68 6.27 8.27
CA THR A 121 8.43 5.53 8.44
C THR A 121 8.57 4.49 9.56
N PRO A 122 7.48 3.97 10.12
CA PRO A 122 7.56 2.87 11.07
C PRO A 122 8.26 1.61 10.53
N ALA A 123 8.27 1.40 9.20
CA ALA A 123 9.02 0.34 8.53
C ALA A 123 10.51 0.66 8.30
N GLY A 124 10.97 1.86 8.69
CA GLY A 124 12.32 2.36 8.45
C GLY A 124 12.38 3.46 7.39
N LEU A 125 13.59 3.73 6.90
CA LEU A 125 13.84 4.79 5.92
C LEU A 125 13.32 4.38 4.54
N VAL A 126 12.44 5.20 3.96
CA VAL A 126 11.95 5.05 2.60
C VAL A 126 12.45 6.22 1.77
N THR A 127 13.19 5.94 0.69
CA THR A 127 13.66 6.98 -0.23
C THR A 127 12.70 7.10 -1.40
N ALA A 128 12.05 8.25 -1.53
CA ALA A 128 11.23 8.63 -2.67
C ALA A 128 12.04 9.51 -3.63
N ARG A 129 12.10 9.11 -4.90
CA ARG A 129 12.72 9.90 -5.97
C ARG A 129 11.60 10.50 -6.82
N VAL A 130 11.36 11.79 -6.67
CA VAL A 130 10.34 12.52 -7.41
C VAL A 130 10.98 13.09 -8.66
N ALA A 131 10.50 12.67 -9.83
CA ALA A 131 10.81 13.35 -11.09
C ALA A 131 10.06 14.69 -11.10
N VAL A 132 10.81 15.78 -11.27
CA VAL A 132 10.28 17.14 -11.22
C VAL A 132 10.62 17.87 -12.51
N ARG A 133 9.62 18.57 -13.06
CA ARG A 133 9.79 19.49 -14.20
C ARG A 133 8.95 20.74 -13.97
N ASP A 134 9.55 21.90 -14.14
CA ASP A 134 8.89 23.20 -13.96
C ASP A 134 8.25 23.34 -12.55
N GLY A 135 8.93 22.80 -11.54
CA GLY A 135 8.45 22.76 -10.15
C GLY A 135 7.34 21.74 -9.85
N ALA A 136 6.79 21.05 -10.86
CA ALA A 136 5.72 20.06 -10.69
C ALA A 136 6.27 18.63 -10.54
N ALA A 137 5.68 17.85 -9.63
CA ALA A 137 5.98 16.44 -9.42
C ALA A 137 5.31 15.58 -10.51
N GLU A 138 6.10 15.06 -11.45
CA GLU A 138 5.57 14.28 -12.57
C GLU A 138 5.36 12.81 -12.24
N ALA A 139 6.26 12.23 -11.44
CA ALA A 139 6.23 10.84 -11.02
C ALA A 139 7.09 10.61 -9.78
N VAL A 140 6.76 9.62 -8.98
CA VAL A 140 7.53 9.21 -7.81
C VAL A 140 7.96 7.77 -7.96
N THR A 141 9.27 7.53 -7.83
CA THR A 141 9.87 6.19 -7.78
C THR A 141 10.23 5.84 -6.34
N LEU A 142 9.77 4.67 -5.88
CA LEU A 142 10.08 4.09 -4.58
C LEU A 142 10.92 2.82 -4.76
N GLY A 143 11.93 2.66 -3.90
CA GLY A 143 12.54 1.35 -3.65
C GLY A 143 11.64 0.54 -2.72
N MET A 144 11.29 -0.67 -3.11
CA MET A 144 10.46 -1.56 -2.31
C MET A 144 11.32 -2.52 -1.48
N VAL A 145 10.71 -3.13 -0.47
CA VAL A 145 11.36 -4.19 0.31
C VAL A 145 11.69 -5.41 -0.56
N PRO A 146 12.69 -6.23 -0.17
CA PRO A 146 12.95 -7.51 -0.81
C PRO A 146 11.66 -8.32 -0.97
N SER A 147 11.40 -8.78 -2.18
CA SER A 147 10.16 -9.45 -2.56
C SER A 147 10.47 -10.83 -3.11
N PHE A 148 9.66 -11.84 -2.81
CA PHE A 148 10.00 -13.23 -3.17
C PHE A 148 8.75 -14.06 -3.41
N ALA A 149 8.89 -15.12 -4.23
CA ALA A 149 7.85 -16.14 -4.34
C ALA A 149 7.93 -17.08 -3.11
N VAL A 150 6.80 -17.27 -2.44
CA VAL A 150 6.64 -18.20 -1.31
C VAL A 150 6.37 -19.61 -1.83
N GLY A 151 5.67 -19.73 -2.95
CA GLY A 151 5.55 -20.97 -3.71
C GLY A 151 4.61 -20.81 -4.89
N LEU A 152 4.90 -21.54 -5.95
CA LEU A 152 4.14 -21.53 -7.20
C LEU A 152 3.17 -22.71 -7.23
N ASP A 153 2.06 -22.55 -7.94
CA ASP A 153 1.08 -23.61 -8.21
C ASP A 153 0.55 -24.32 -6.95
N ARG A 154 0.47 -23.58 -5.83
CA ARG A 154 -0.15 -24.01 -4.58
C ARG A 154 -1.65 -24.22 -4.80
N LYS A 155 -2.29 -24.99 -3.92
CA LYS A 155 -3.71 -25.33 -4.02
C LYS A 155 -4.40 -25.03 -2.70
N ALA A 156 -5.57 -24.41 -2.76
CA ALA A 156 -6.46 -24.21 -1.62
C ALA A 156 -7.83 -24.82 -1.93
N LEU A 157 -8.41 -25.54 -0.96
CA LEU A 157 -9.78 -26.03 -1.03
C LEU A 157 -10.72 -24.93 -0.54
N LEU A 158 -11.60 -24.44 -1.41
CA LEU A 158 -12.59 -23.42 -1.05
C LEU A 158 -13.78 -24.03 -0.31
N PRO A 159 -14.56 -23.22 0.44
CA PRO A 159 -15.75 -23.69 1.16
C PRO A 159 -16.81 -24.34 0.26
N ASP A 160 -16.85 -24.01 -1.02
CA ASP A 160 -17.76 -24.59 -2.01
C ASP A 160 -17.28 -25.93 -2.58
N GLY A 161 -16.16 -26.47 -2.08
CA GLY A 161 -15.56 -27.74 -2.49
C GLY A 161 -14.65 -27.65 -3.71
N ARG A 162 -14.52 -26.48 -4.36
CA ARG A 162 -13.59 -26.30 -5.49
C ARG A 162 -12.16 -26.17 -4.98
N THR A 163 -11.22 -26.79 -5.69
CA THR A 163 -9.79 -26.56 -5.48
C THR A 163 -9.29 -25.50 -6.46
N VAL A 164 -8.71 -24.41 -5.94
CA VAL A 164 -8.14 -23.34 -6.76
C VAL A 164 -6.62 -23.37 -6.66
N ALA A 165 -5.95 -23.36 -7.82
CA ALA A 165 -4.51 -23.21 -7.92
C ALA A 165 -4.13 -21.72 -7.90
N TYR A 166 -3.11 -21.36 -7.12
CA TYR A 166 -2.63 -20.00 -6.94
C TYR A 166 -1.11 -19.97 -6.73
N ASP A 167 -0.50 -18.83 -7.05
CA ASP A 167 0.87 -18.53 -6.62
C ASP A 167 0.81 -17.70 -5.35
N LEU A 168 1.77 -17.92 -4.44
CA LEU A 168 1.92 -17.11 -3.24
C LEU A 168 3.22 -16.35 -3.32
N ALA A 169 3.18 -15.03 -3.16
CA ALA A 169 4.35 -14.17 -3.16
C ALA A 169 4.27 -13.10 -2.09
N TYR A 170 5.45 -12.63 -1.66
CA TYR A 170 5.61 -11.54 -0.73
C TYR A 170 6.18 -10.31 -1.45
N GLY A 171 5.58 -9.15 -1.21
CA GLY A 171 6.03 -7.86 -1.74
C GLY A 171 5.94 -6.72 -0.72
N GLY A 172 6.04 -7.05 0.56
CA GLY A 172 5.67 -6.18 1.70
C GLY A 172 4.41 -6.68 2.43
N ASN A 173 3.51 -7.34 1.71
CA ASN A 173 2.44 -8.19 2.24
C ASN A 173 2.44 -9.52 1.47
N PHE A 174 1.74 -10.54 1.99
CA PHE A 174 1.47 -11.76 1.24
C PHE A 174 0.30 -11.59 0.29
N TYR A 175 0.50 -12.01 -0.96
CA TYR A 175 -0.48 -11.98 -2.04
C TYR A 175 -0.68 -13.36 -2.62
N ALA A 176 -1.92 -13.84 -2.61
CA ALA A 176 -2.32 -14.91 -3.50
C ALA A 176 -2.53 -14.33 -4.91
N ILE A 177 -1.85 -14.87 -5.90
CA ILE A 177 -1.87 -14.42 -7.29
C ILE A 177 -2.57 -15.49 -8.10
N VAL A 178 -3.72 -15.15 -8.70
CA VAL A 178 -4.62 -16.12 -9.31
C VAL A 178 -5.33 -15.53 -10.53
N PRO A 179 -5.39 -16.22 -11.68
CA PRO A 179 -6.22 -15.80 -12.81
C PRO A 179 -7.70 -15.86 -12.49
N LEU A 180 -8.46 -14.83 -12.88
CA LEU A 180 -9.93 -14.79 -12.72
C LEU A 180 -10.64 -15.99 -13.36
N GLU A 181 -10.08 -16.50 -14.45
CA GLU A 181 -10.56 -17.70 -15.14
C GLU A 181 -10.66 -18.92 -14.22
N ARG A 182 -9.84 -19.01 -13.16
CA ARG A 182 -9.90 -20.09 -12.16
C ARG A 182 -11.19 -20.06 -11.33
N PHE A 183 -11.83 -18.90 -11.23
CA PHE A 183 -13.13 -18.75 -10.57
C PHE A 183 -14.30 -18.78 -11.56
N GLY A 184 -14.03 -18.72 -12.87
CA GLY A 184 -15.06 -18.56 -13.90
C GLY A 184 -15.67 -17.15 -13.92
N LEU A 185 -14.96 -16.14 -13.41
CA LEU A 185 -15.46 -14.77 -13.28
C LEU A 185 -14.88 -13.85 -14.36
N PRO A 186 -15.66 -12.86 -14.87
CA PRO A 186 -15.16 -11.89 -15.84
C PRO A 186 -14.32 -10.80 -15.15
N PHE A 187 -13.42 -10.16 -15.91
CA PHE A 187 -12.77 -8.91 -15.47
C PHE A 187 -13.69 -7.72 -15.76
N ASP A 188 -14.76 -7.59 -15.00
CA ASP A 188 -15.76 -6.53 -15.13
C ASP A 188 -16.14 -5.96 -13.76
N ARG A 189 -16.19 -4.62 -13.67
CA ARG A 189 -16.60 -3.89 -12.46
C ARG A 189 -18.08 -4.14 -12.11
N ALA A 190 -18.92 -4.53 -13.07
CA ALA A 190 -20.27 -4.98 -12.80
C ALA A 190 -20.31 -6.25 -11.92
N ALA A 191 -19.31 -7.13 -12.06
CA ALA A 191 -19.14 -8.35 -11.27
C ALA A 191 -18.31 -8.16 -9.98
N LYS A 192 -18.03 -6.92 -9.57
CA LYS A 192 -17.10 -6.61 -8.45
C LYS A 192 -17.42 -7.37 -7.16
N ASN A 193 -18.70 -7.56 -6.84
CA ASN A 193 -19.10 -8.21 -5.59
C ASN A 193 -18.77 -9.71 -5.62
N GLU A 194 -18.99 -10.38 -6.75
CA GLU A 194 -18.65 -11.80 -6.94
C GLU A 194 -17.14 -12.01 -6.94
N ILE A 195 -16.40 -11.12 -7.62
CA ILE A 195 -14.93 -11.12 -7.62
C ILE A 195 -14.38 -10.96 -6.20
N LEU A 196 -14.94 -10.03 -5.42
CA LEU A 196 -14.51 -9.77 -4.05
C LEU A 196 -14.82 -10.98 -3.14
N ALA A 197 -16.02 -11.55 -3.25
CA ALA A 197 -16.41 -12.73 -2.49
C ALA A 197 -15.48 -13.92 -2.76
N ALA A 198 -15.14 -14.17 -4.04
CA ALA A 198 -14.20 -15.22 -4.41
C ALA A 198 -12.79 -14.99 -3.86
N ALA A 199 -12.31 -13.75 -3.87
CA ALA A 199 -11.02 -13.39 -3.29
C ALA A 199 -11.00 -13.59 -1.76
N LEU A 200 -12.03 -13.14 -1.05
CA LEU A 200 -12.12 -13.32 0.40
C LEU A 200 -12.16 -14.80 0.78
N ALA A 201 -12.97 -15.61 0.07
CA ALA A 201 -13.01 -17.05 0.29
C ALA A 201 -11.65 -17.72 0.07
N LEU A 202 -10.87 -17.27 -0.93
CA LEU A 202 -9.50 -17.76 -1.12
C LEU A 202 -8.56 -17.33 0.01
N MET A 203 -8.64 -16.08 0.48
CA MET A 203 -7.84 -15.62 1.63
C MET A 203 -8.12 -16.48 2.87
N ASP A 204 -9.39 -16.72 3.18
CA ASP A 204 -9.80 -17.52 4.33
C ASP A 204 -9.26 -18.96 4.22
N ALA A 205 -9.46 -19.61 3.07
CA ALA A 205 -8.95 -20.96 2.82
C ALA A 205 -7.42 -21.06 2.96
N ILE A 206 -6.67 -20.07 2.43
CA ILE A 206 -5.21 -20.04 2.57
C ILE A 206 -4.82 -19.85 4.03
N ASN A 207 -5.48 -18.97 4.76
CA ASN A 207 -5.15 -18.69 6.16
C ASN A 207 -5.50 -19.85 7.09
N GLU A 208 -6.51 -20.65 6.78
CA GLU A 208 -6.87 -21.85 7.52
C GLU A 208 -5.90 -23.00 7.22
N GLN A 209 -5.58 -23.23 5.95
CA GLN A 209 -4.88 -24.44 5.51
C GLN A 209 -3.35 -24.27 5.44
N GLN A 210 -2.87 -23.08 5.08
CA GLN A 210 -1.51 -22.82 4.64
C GLN A 210 -1.03 -21.39 4.97
N ARG A 211 -1.35 -20.89 6.17
CA ARG A 211 -1.06 -19.51 6.58
C ARG A 211 0.41 -19.14 6.36
N PRO A 212 0.75 -18.16 5.51
CA PRO A 212 2.13 -17.75 5.32
C PRO A 212 2.67 -16.98 6.52
N VAL A 213 3.98 -17.10 6.76
CA VAL A 213 4.73 -16.37 7.79
C VAL A 213 6.03 -15.87 7.16
N HIS A 214 6.42 -14.63 7.44
CA HIS A 214 7.65 -14.06 6.90
C HIS A 214 8.88 -14.67 7.58
N PRO A 215 9.95 -15.08 6.83
CA PRO A 215 11.08 -15.82 7.41
C PRO A 215 11.88 -15.07 8.49
N LEU A 216 11.84 -13.74 8.47
CA LEU A 216 12.58 -12.89 9.42
C LEU A 216 11.72 -12.25 10.50
N ASP A 217 10.40 -12.25 10.33
CA ASP A 217 9.49 -11.53 11.22
C ASP A 217 8.15 -12.29 11.34
N PRO A 218 7.95 -13.07 12.42
CA PRO A 218 6.73 -13.86 12.58
C PRO A 218 5.47 -13.00 12.77
N THR A 219 5.61 -11.71 13.06
CA THR A 219 4.46 -10.78 13.16
C THR A 219 3.86 -10.46 11.79
N ILE A 220 4.65 -10.62 10.72
CA ILE A 220 4.19 -10.50 9.34
C ILE A 220 3.70 -11.88 8.90
N SER A 221 2.39 -12.12 9.00
CA SER A 221 1.76 -13.39 8.67
C SER A 221 0.37 -13.24 8.08
N GLY A 222 -0.11 -14.28 7.41
CA GLY A 222 -1.43 -14.34 6.81
C GLY A 222 -1.51 -13.72 5.42
N CYS A 223 -2.43 -14.24 4.61
CA CYS A 223 -2.77 -13.73 3.29
C CYS A 223 -4.00 -12.83 3.41
N HIS A 224 -3.81 -11.52 3.24
CA HIS A 224 -4.88 -10.51 3.31
C HIS A 224 -5.16 -9.83 1.97
N HIS A 225 -4.49 -10.29 0.91
CA HIS A 225 -4.55 -9.68 -0.41
C HIS A 225 -4.61 -10.76 -1.49
N VAL A 226 -5.44 -10.54 -2.51
CA VAL A 226 -5.51 -11.39 -3.69
C VAL A 226 -5.34 -10.53 -4.93
N TYR A 227 -4.32 -10.85 -5.72
CA TYR A 227 -4.08 -10.30 -7.05
C TYR A 227 -4.84 -11.15 -8.07
N LEU A 228 -6.00 -10.68 -8.50
CA LEU A 228 -6.85 -11.35 -9.48
C LEU A 228 -6.43 -10.94 -10.90
N ILE A 229 -5.68 -11.80 -11.58
CA ILE A 229 -5.15 -11.53 -12.92
C ILE A 229 -6.29 -11.51 -13.93
N ALA A 230 -6.38 -10.42 -14.70
CA ALA A 230 -7.33 -10.29 -15.80
C ALA A 230 -6.89 -11.11 -17.03
N PRO A 231 -7.83 -11.55 -17.87
CA PRO A 231 -7.50 -12.17 -19.16
C PRO A 231 -6.60 -11.28 -20.01
N GLY A 232 -5.61 -11.91 -20.68
CA GLY A 232 -4.65 -11.23 -21.55
C GLY A 232 -3.50 -10.52 -20.83
N ALA A 233 -3.40 -10.61 -19.49
CA ALA A 233 -2.23 -10.13 -18.76
C ALA A 233 -0.96 -10.90 -19.15
N THR A 234 0.17 -10.20 -19.20
CA THR A 234 1.48 -10.73 -19.59
C THR A 234 2.56 -10.36 -18.57
N SER A 235 3.79 -10.88 -18.76
CA SER A 235 4.95 -10.48 -17.97
C SER A 235 5.52 -9.09 -18.31
N ARG A 236 4.95 -8.38 -19.30
CA ARG A 236 5.28 -6.98 -19.61
C ARG A 236 4.20 -6.01 -19.16
N HIS A 237 2.94 -6.40 -19.34
CA HIS A 237 1.77 -5.62 -19.00
C HIS A 237 0.76 -6.54 -18.32
N SER A 238 0.60 -6.39 -17.02
CA SER A 238 -0.41 -7.10 -16.26
C SER A 238 -1.58 -6.19 -15.97
N ARG A 239 -2.78 -6.75 -15.95
CA ARG A 239 -4.05 -6.09 -15.62
C ARG A 239 -4.70 -6.91 -14.53
N HIS A 240 -5.26 -6.26 -13.51
CA HIS A 240 -5.78 -7.00 -12.36
C HIS A 240 -6.82 -6.25 -11.54
N ALA A 241 -7.54 -7.01 -10.71
CA ALA A 241 -8.28 -6.48 -9.59
C ALA A 241 -7.55 -6.87 -8.30
N MET A 242 -7.23 -5.89 -7.47
CA MET A 242 -6.54 -6.10 -6.21
C MET A 242 -7.55 -6.13 -5.07
N ALA A 243 -7.93 -7.31 -4.60
CA ALA A 243 -8.86 -7.46 -3.49
C ALA A 243 -8.11 -7.46 -2.16
N ILE A 244 -8.66 -6.74 -1.17
CA ILE A 244 -8.06 -6.52 0.14
C ILE A 244 -9.09 -6.84 1.23
N HIS A 245 -8.66 -7.58 2.26
CA HIS A 245 -9.44 -7.85 3.47
C HIS A 245 -9.73 -6.53 4.24
N PRO A 246 -10.92 -6.33 4.82
CA PRO A 246 -12.05 -7.27 4.92
C PRO A 246 -13.00 -7.29 3.72
N GLY A 247 -12.79 -6.45 2.70
CA GLY A 247 -13.68 -6.46 1.53
C GLY A 247 -13.70 -5.16 0.72
N TRP A 248 -12.60 -4.83 0.04
CA TRP A 248 -12.59 -3.71 -0.92
C TRP A 248 -11.51 -3.91 -1.99
N PHE A 249 -11.54 -3.10 -3.05
CA PHE A 249 -10.52 -3.12 -4.11
C PHE A 249 -9.58 -1.93 -4.02
N ASP A 250 -8.27 -2.16 -4.13
CA ASP A 250 -7.31 -1.09 -4.43
C ASP A 250 -7.64 -0.50 -5.81
N ARG A 251 -7.81 0.83 -5.87
CA ARG A 251 -8.07 1.55 -7.13
C ARG A 251 -6.77 1.83 -7.87
N SER A 252 -5.65 1.86 -7.17
CA SER A 252 -4.32 1.93 -7.75
C SER A 252 -3.89 0.52 -8.18
N PRO A 253 -2.78 0.40 -8.92
CA PRO A 253 -2.20 -0.90 -9.22
C PRO A 253 -1.55 -1.61 -8.03
N CYS A 254 -1.62 -1.03 -6.82
CA CYS A 254 -1.04 -1.53 -5.57
C CYS A 254 0.48 -1.72 -5.64
N GLY A 255 1.27 -0.86 -4.97
CA GLY A 255 2.73 -0.90 -5.05
C GLY A 255 3.34 -2.24 -4.56
N THR A 256 2.93 -2.68 -3.38
CA THR A 256 3.37 -3.97 -2.80
C THR A 256 2.83 -5.17 -3.58
N GLY A 257 1.61 -5.09 -4.12
CA GLY A 257 1.06 -6.11 -5.02
C GLY A 257 1.81 -6.21 -6.34
N THR A 258 2.24 -5.07 -6.88
CA THR A 258 3.09 -5.00 -8.09
C THR A 258 4.45 -5.64 -7.82
N ALA A 259 5.06 -5.37 -6.66
CA ALA A 259 6.31 -5.99 -6.23
C ALA A 259 6.19 -7.52 -6.11
N ALA A 260 5.12 -8.01 -5.45
CA ALA A 260 4.84 -9.43 -5.32
C ALA A 260 4.61 -10.10 -6.69
N ARG A 261 3.87 -9.45 -7.60
CA ARG A 261 3.66 -9.93 -8.97
C ARG A 261 4.97 -10.02 -9.76
N MET A 262 5.85 -9.03 -9.67
CA MET A 262 7.16 -9.10 -10.33
C MET A 262 8.04 -10.21 -9.75
N ALA A 263 8.03 -10.42 -8.43
CA ALA A 263 8.76 -11.52 -7.79
C ALA A 263 8.24 -12.89 -8.26
N GLN A 264 6.92 -13.06 -8.36
CA GLN A 264 6.29 -14.26 -8.91
C GLN A 264 6.67 -14.49 -10.39
N LEU A 265 6.61 -13.45 -11.23
CA LEU A 265 7.00 -13.55 -12.64
C LEU A 265 8.49 -13.86 -12.81
N HIS A 266 9.35 -13.28 -11.99
CA HIS A 266 10.78 -13.62 -12.00
C HIS A 266 11.00 -15.07 -11.56
N ALA A 267 10.32 -15.54 -10.51
CA ALA A 267 10.43 -16.93 -10.07
C ALA A 267 9.99 -17.93 -11.16
N ARG A 268 9.05 -17.55 -12.02
CA ARG A 268 8.66 -18.31 -13.23
C ARG A 268 9.61 -18.15 -14.42
N GLY A 269 10.63 -17.29 -14.33
CA GLY A 269 11.56 -16.99 -15.43
C GLY A 269 10.98 -16.07 -16.52
N GLU A 270 9.84 -15.44 -16.26
CA GLU A 270 9.08 -14.67 -17.26
C GLU A 270 9.41 -13.16 -17.26
N LEU A 271 9.95 -12.64 -16.14
CA LEU A 271 10.38 -11.25 -15.99
C LEU A 271 11.86 -11.20 -15.58
N PRO A 272 12.78 -10.82 -16.49
CA PRO A 272 14.19 -10.64 -16.15
C PRO A 272 14.42 -9.33 -15.37
N LEU A 273 15.60 -9.21 -14.77
CA LEU A 273 16.08 -7.97 -14.18
C LEU A 273 16.13 -6.83 -15.20
N HIS A 274 16.04 -5.60 -14.70
CA HIS A 274 16.20 -4.36 -15.46
C HIS A 274 15.27 -4.25 -16.66
N ARG A 275 14.06 -4.78 -16.53
CA ARG A 275 13.00 -4.65 -17.51
C ARG A 275 11.78 -4.04 -16.86
N ASP A 276 11.18 -3.09 -17.57
CA ASP A 276 9.97 -2.43 -17.11
C ASP A 276 8.77 -3.38 -17.23
N PHE A 277 7.95 -3.33 -16.20
CA PHE A 277 6.71 -4.06 -16.04
C PHE A 277 5.59 -3.07 -15.76
N VAL A 278 4.61 -2.98 -16.65
CA VAL A 278 3.44 -2.13 -16.47
C VAL A 278 2.39 -2.93 -15.72
N ASN A 279 1.94 -2.40 -14.59
CA ASN A 279 0.82 -2.98 -13.84
C ASN A 279 -0.37 -2.03 -13.90
N GLU A 280 -1.50 -2.54 -14.39
CA GLU A 280 -2.74 -1.80 -14.58
C GLU A 280 -3.81 -2.27 -13.59
N SER A 281 -4.47 -1.30 -12.95
CA SER A 281 -5.48 -1.52 -11.92
C SER A 281 -6.86 -1.87 -12.49
N PHE A 282 -7.82 -2.14 -11.60
CA PHE A 282 -9.20 -2.43 -11.98
C PHE A 282 -9.93 -1.24 -12.63
N ILE A 283 -9.40 -0.03 -12.47
CA ILE A 283 -9.94 1.20 -13.08
C ILE A 283 -9.09 1.69 -14.26
N GLY A 284 -8.06 0.93 -14.68
CA GLY A 284 -7.21 1.26 -15.83
C GLY A 284 -6.03 2.18 -15.54
N SER A 285 -5.81 2.54 -14.27
CA SER A 285 -4.65 3.34 -13.84
C SER A 285 -3.37 2.48 -13.78
N ARG A 286 -2.18 3.09 -13.78
CA ARG A 286 -0.92 2.35 -14.04
C ARG A 286 0.25 2.72 -13.13
N PHE A 287 1.03 1.70 -12.78
CA PHE A 287 2.37 1.80 -12.19
C PHE A 287 3.36 1.12 -13.12
N THR A 288 4.60 1.59 -13.08
CA THR A 288 5.73 0.93 -13.74
C THR A 288 6.64 0.34 -12.67
N GLY A 289 6.78 -0.96 -12.67
CA GLY A 289 7.73 -1.69 -11.83
C GLY A 289 9.00 -2.05 -12.58
N ARG A 290 10.11 -2.18 -11.86
CA ARG A 290 11.37 -2.69 -12.40
C ARG A 290 12.12 -3.48 -11.32
N LEU A 291 12.68 -4.63 -11.68
CA LEU A 291 13.56 -5.37 -10.77
C LEU A 291 14.99 -4.86 -10.93
N THR A 292 15.56 -4.32 -9.86
CA THR A 292 16.89 -3.68 -9.87
C THR A 292 18.01 -4.62 -9.45
N GLY A 293 17.67 -5.81 -8.94
CA GLY A 293 18.64 -6.82 -8.54
C GLY A 293 17.98 -7.97 -7.79
N THR A 294 18.82 -8.83 -7.22
CA THR A 294 18.43 -9.96 -6.37
C THR A 294 19.12 -9.88 -5.03
N THR A 295 18.55 -10.52 -4.02
CA THR A 295 19.09 -10.68 -2.67
C THR A 295 18.59 -12.00 -2.09
N GLU A 296 19.00 -12.33 -0.87
CA GLU A 296 18.43 -13.41 -0.08
C GLU A 296 17.71 -12.87 1.15
N VAL A 297 16.65 -13.56 1.58
CA VAL A 297 15.89 -13.29 2.80
C VAL A 297 15.87 -14.55 3.64
N GLY A 298 16.58 -14.54 4.77
CA GLY A 298 16.64 -15.68 5.69
C GLY A 298 17.53 -15.39 6.89
N SER A 299 17.47 -16.26 7.89
CA SER A 299 18.28 -16.16 9.11
C SER A 299 19.07 -17.45 9.35
N ALA A 300 19.91 -17.48 10.38
CA ALA A 300 20.58 -18.73 10.78
C ALA A 300 19.58 -19.86 11.14
N GLN A 301 18.34 -19.51 11.47
CA GLN A 301 17.27 -20.41 11.88
C GLN A 301 16.25 -20.71 10.76
N HIS A 302 16.27 -19.95 9.66
CA HIS A 302 15.34 -20.12 8.54
C HIS A 302 16.10 -20.12 7.22
N ALA A 303 15.90 -21.18 6.42
CA ALA A 303 16.54 -21.30 5.11
C ALA A 303 16.34 -20.03 4.28
N ALA A 304 17.42 -19.54 3.67
CA ALA A 304 17.41 -18.37 2.83
C ALA A 304 16.50 -18.57 1.61
N VAL A 305 15.63 -17.58 1.36
CA VAL A 305 14.76 -17.53 0.19
C VAL A 305 15.32 -16.51 -0.78
N SER A 306 15.44 -16.89 -2.06
CA SER A 306 15.84 -15.96 -3.10
C SER A 306 14.77 -14.89 -3.30
N ALA A 307 15.21 -13.63 -3.30
CA ALA A 307 14.36 -12.46 -3.40
C ALA A 307 14.86 -11.51 -4.48
N VAL A 308 13.96 -10.67 -4.97
CA VAL A 308 14.23 -9.60 -5.92
C VAL A 308 14.13 -8.25 -5.21
N LEU A 309 14.81 -7.25 -5.77
CA LEU A 309 14.76 -5.86 -5.32
C LEU A 309 13.87 -5.06 -6.29
N PRO A 310 12.59 -4.78 -5.94
CA PRO A 310 11.70 -4.07 -6.83
C PRO A 310 11.81 -2.55 -6.63
N SER A 311 11.64 -1.80 -7.71
CA SER A 311 11.25 -0.40 -7.65
C SER A 311 9.89 -0.21 -8.31
N ILE A 312 9.10 0.75 -7.80
CA ILE A 312 7.78 1.10 -8.31
C ILE A 312 7.73 2.59 -8.60
N THR A 313 7.27 2.93 -9.80
CA THR A 313 7.01 4.31 -10.23
C THR A 313 5.52 4.51 -10.43
N GLY A 314 4.98 5.55 -9.80
CA GLY A 314 3.60 5.98 -9.97
C GLY A 314 3.46 7.49 -9.93
N ARG A 315 2.23 7.97 -9.99
CA ARG A 315 1.91 9.40 -10.02
C ARG A 315 0.79 9.70 -9.05
N ALA A 316 0.77 10.91 -8.53
CA ALA A 316 -0.32 11.40 -7.71
C ALA A 316 -0.66 12.84 -8.09
N TRP A 317 -1.86 13.27 -7.71
CA TRP A 317 -2.35 14.62 -7.91
C TRP A 317 -2.97 15.14 -6.63
N ILE A 318 -2.67 16.39 -6.27
CA ILE A 318 -3.40 17.09 -5.23
C ILE A 318 -4.83 17.33 -5.71
N THR A 319 -5.80 16.94 -4.89
CA THR A 319 -7.23 17.13 -5.16
C THR A 319 -7.81 18.29 -4.37
N GLY A 320 -7.14 18.75 -3.31
CA GLY A 320 -7.55 19.92 -2.56
C GLY A 320 -6.80 20.11 -1.25
N THR A 321 -7.11 21.20 -0.57
CA THR A 321 -6.69 21.45 0.81
C THR A 321 -7.92 21.56 1.69
N ALA A 322 -7.82 21.12 2.94
CA ALA A 322 -8.96 21.04 3.83
C ALA A 322 -8.58 21.33 5.29
N GLN A 323 -9.59 21.77 6.05
CA GLN A 323 -9.56 21.81 7.50
C GLN A 323 -10.66 20.88 8.03
N TYR A 324 -10.30 19.90 8.84
CA TYR A 324 -11.24 18.99 9.51
C TYR A 324 -11.45 19.46 10.94
N LEU A 325 -12.70 19.72 11.28
CA LEU A 325 -13.09 20.25 12.58
C LEU A 325 -13.86 19.18 13.35
N LEU A 326 -13.69 19.17 14.67
CA LEU A 326 -14.53 18.41 15.59
C LEU A 326 -15.27 19.38 16.52
N ASP A 327 -16.59 19.44 16.36
CA ASP A 327 -17.46 20.15 17.28
C ASP A 327 -17.70 19.30 18.54
N PRO A 328 -17.70 19.87 19.76
CA PRO A 328 -18.02 19.13 20.98
C PRO A 328 -19.41 18.49 21.01
N THR A 329 -20.37 18.96 20.20
CA THR A 329 -21.73 18.40 20.12
C THR A 329 -21.97 17.53 18.87
N ASP A 330 -20.94 17.23 18.08
CA ASP A 330 -21.05 16.33 16.94
C ASP A 330 -21.46 14.92 17.41
N PRO A 331 -22.57 14.33 16.89
CA PRO A 331 -23.00 12.98 17.25
C PRO A 331 -22.07 11.88 16.70
N TYR A 332 -21.19 12.20 15.76
CA TYR A 332 -20.22 11.26 15.15
C TYR A 332 -18.77 11.72 15.37
N PRO A 333 -18.32 11.89 16.63
CA PRO A 333 -17.00 12.43 16.94
C PRO A 333 -15.84 11.51 16.54
N ALA A 334 -16.13 10.22 16.29
CA ALA A 334 -15.19 9.22 15.81
C ALA A 334 -15.50 8.72 14.38
N GLY A 335 -16.55 9.26 13.74
CA GLY A 335 -17.09 8.73 12.49
C GLY A 335 -17.69 7.33 12.59
N PHE A 336 -18.07 6.74 11.45
CA PHE A 336 -18.67 5.40 11.35
C PHE A 336 -18.33 4.69 10.01
N LEU A 337 -18.55 3.37 9.98
CA LEU A 337 -18.47 2.51 8.79
C LEU A 337 -19.79 1.76 8.61
N LEU A 338 -20.09 1.38 7.37
CA LEU A 338 -21.29 0.61 6.96
C LEU A 338 -20.88 -0.68 6.25
#